data_AF-A0A161V808-F1
#
_entry.id   AF-A0A161V808-F1
#
_cell.length_a   1.000
_cell.length_b   1.000
_cell.length_c   1.000
_cell.angle_alpha   90.00
_cell.angle_beta   90.00
_cell.angle_gamma   90.00
#
_symmetry.space_group_name_H-M   'P 1'
#
loop_
_entity.id
_entity.type
_entity.pdbx_description
1 polymer ?
#
loop_
_entity_poly.entity_id
_entity_poly.type
_entity_poly.pdbx_seq_one_letter_code
_entity_poly.pdbx_strand_id
1 'polypeptide(L)'
;MFRSFGLQCLTGICALSLASSVFATETTSSTGERSDVIPPLDTFKTMADDLKPEGWISFQNLADKQVVSFAPLMSLRCRLKEIRYSVDSKDLDESFPVPKCNREYPFHVEPQGLERPYDIEYRVDTVQALAVQLSWDDGSKSKIAYYEPCPAVGTAPCAYLVGSRE
;
A
#
# COMPACT_ATOMS: atom_id res chain seq x y z
N MET A 1 67.15 20.96 -35.70
CA MET A 1 66.00 21.89 -35.61
C MET A 1 65.89 22.32 -34.15
N PHE A 2 66.41 23.52 -33.84
CA PHE A 2 65.70 24.67 -33.23
C PHE A 2 65.11 24.34 -31.83
N ARG A 3 65.48 24.95 -30.69
CA ARG A 3 66.03 26.29 -30.41
C ARG A 3 66.86 26.30 -29.12
N SER A 4 67.78 27.27 -29.10
CA SER A 4 68.64 27.74 -28.03
C SER A 4 67.94 28.74 -27.08
N PHE A 5 68.72 29.26 -26.12
CA PHE A 5 68.52 30.32 -25.10
C PHE A 5 68.02 29.81 -23.74
N GLY A 6 68.76 29.89 -22.62
CA GLY A 6 69.77 30.85 -22.17
C GLY A 6 69.18 31.56 -20.94
N LEU A 7 69.53 31.17 -19.71
CA LEU A 7 70.64 31.66 -18.86
C LEU A 7 70.15 32.71 -17.81
N GLN A 8 70.29 32.35 -16.52
CA GLN A 8 70.44 33.21 -15.32
C GLN A 8 69.22 34.11 -14.96
N CYS A 9 68.90 34.45 -13.72
CA CYS A 9 69.71 34.66 -12.52
C CYS A 9 68.78 34.83 -11.28
N LEU A 10 69.38 34.70 -10.08
CA LEU A 10 69.06 35.40 -8.82
C LEU A 10 67.81 35.01 -8.00
N THR A 11 68.11 34.29 -6.92
CA THR A 11 67.81 34.62 -5.50
C THR A 11 66.54 35.42 -5.17
N GLY A 12 65.67 34.82 -4.35
CA GLY A 12 64.64 35.53 -3.60
C GLY A 12 64.01 34.63 -2.53
N ILE A 13 64.43 34.83 -1.30
CA ILE A 13 63.94 34.20 -0.06
C ILE A 13 62.54 34.75 0.32
N CYS A 14 61.81 34.00 1.16
CA CYS A 14 60.52 34.33 1.81
C CYS A 14 59.29 34.21 0.89
N ALA A 15 58.17 33.60 1.29
CA ALA A 15 57.64 33.33 2.62
C ALA A 15 56.68 32.13 2.55
N LEU A 16 56.67 31.33 3.62
CA LEU A 16 55.62 30.37 3.93
C LEU A 16 54.27 31.10 3.96
N SER A 17 53.32 30.68 3.13
CA SER A 17 51.90 30.96 3.28
C SER A 17 51.16 29.64 3.14
N LEU A 18 50.97 28.96 4.28
CA LEU A 18 50.00 27.88 4.42
C LEU A 18 48.61 28.48 4.21
N ALA A 19 48.10 28.41 2.97
CA ALA A 19 46.69 28.66 2.70
C ALA A 19 45.90 27.44 3.16
N SER A 20 45.58 27.38 4.45
CA SER A 20 44.60 26.47 5.00
C SER A 20 43.23 26.87 4.47
N SER A 21 42.79 26.27 3.36
CA SER A 21 41.41 26.34 2.91
C SER A 21 40.53 25.60 3.93
N VAL A 22 40.01 26.34 4.90
CA VAL A 22 38.94 25.89 5.79
C VAL A 22 37.70 25.70 4.91
N PHE A 23 37.45 24.47 4.50
CA PHE A 23 36.11 24.07 4.07
C PHE A 23 35.22 24.17 5.32
N ALA A 24 34.46 25.25 5.42
CA ALA A 24 33.31 25.32 6.29
C ALA A 24 32.29 24.32 5.74
N THR A 25 32.25 23.12 6.32
CA THR A 25 31.14 22.20 6.10
C THR A 25 29.92 22.84 6.76
N GLU A 26 29.07 23.47 5.95
CA GLU A 26 27.71 23.78 6.37
C GLU A 26 27.03 22.43 6.65
N THR A 27 27.03 22.03 7.92
CA THR A 27 26.09 21.06 8.42
C THR A 27 24.73 21.73 8.35
N THR A 28 24.08 21.67 7.18
CA THR A 28 22.63 21.73 7.11
C THR A 28 22.12 20.57 7.95
N SER A 29 21.81 20.88 9.21
CA SER A 29 20.98 20.06 10.06
C SER A 29 19.62 19.98 9.36
N SER A 30 19.50 19.04 8.44
CA SER A 30 18.22 18.52 8.01
C SER A 30 17.66 17.76 9.20
N THR A 31 17.09 18.49 10.16
CA THR A 31 16.04 17.97 11.02
C THR A 31 14.83 17.76 10.11
N GLY A 32 14.94 16.74 9.26
CA GLY A 32 13.87 16.29 8.40
C GLY A 32 12.85 15.65 9.34
N GLU A 33 11.87 16.45 9.76
CA GLU A 33 10.57 15.92 10.13
C GLU A 33 10.16 14.97 9.00
N ARG A 34 10.00 13.69 9.30
CA ARG A 34 9.67 12.64 8.32
C ARG A 34 8.26 12.90 7.81
N SER A 35 8.11 13.90 6.95
CA SER A 35 6.85 14.26 6.32
C SER A 35 6.42 13.09 5.42
N ASP A 36 5.28 12.52 5.82
CA ASP A 36 4.54 11.42 5.20
C ASP A 36 5.28 10.10 4.97
N VAL A 37 5.27 9.27 6.04
CA VAL A 37 5.54 7.83 5.97
C VAL A 37 4.44 7.08 5.21
N ILE A 38 3.24 7.66 5.06
CA ILE A 38 2.15 7.02 4.32
C ILE A 38 2.26 7.40 2.84
N PRO A 39 2.34 6.42 1.92
CA PRO A 39 2.39 6.70 0.49
C PRO A 39 1.18 7.50 -0.04
N PRO A 40 1.31 8.11 -1.23
CA PRO A 40 0.22 8.85 -1.86
C PRO A 40 -1.02 7.98 -2.09
N LEU A 41 -2.20 8.60 -2.09
CA LEU A 41 -3.47 7.89 -2.31
C LEU A 41 -3.49 7.08 -3.62
N ASP A 42 -2.90 7.60 -4.69
CA ASP A 42 -2.86 6.91 -5.99
C ASP A 42 -2.12 5.57 -5.93
N THR A 43 -1.14 5.41 -5.04
CA THR A 43 -0.49 4.12 -4.80
C THR A 43 -1.50 3.10 -4.26
N PHE A 44 -2.35 3.50 -3.31
CA PHE A 44 -3.36 2.62 -2.72
C PHE A 44 -4.49 2.29 -3.70
N LYS A 45 -4.91 3.27 -4.52
CA LYS A 45 -5.88 3.04 -5.61
C LYS A 45 -5.35 2.04 -6.63
N THR A 46 -4.08 2.18 -7.03
CA THR A 46 -3.40 1.24 -7.94
C THR A 46 -3.34 -0.15 -7.33
N MET A 47 -2.92 -0.28 -6.07
CA MET A 47 -2.91 -1.57 -5.37
C MET A 47 -4.30 -2.21 -5.29
N ALA A 48 -5.35 -1.43 -5.03
CA ALA A 48 -6.71 -1.96 -5.06
C ALA A 48 -7.10 -2.43 -6.46
N ASP A 49 -6.76 -1.68 -7.51
CA ASP A 49 -7.06 -2.09 -8.88
C ASP A 49 -6.30 -3.35 -9.28
N ASP A 50 -5.04 -3.50 -8.85
CA ASP A 50 -4.21 -4.69 -9.08
C ASP A 50 -4.71 -5.91 -8.30
N LEU A 51 -5.23 -5.72 -7.07
CA LEU A 51 -5.83 -6.80 -6.26
C LEU A 51 -7.21 -7.24 -6.76
N LYS A 52 -7.92 -6.37 -7.49
CA LYS A 52 -9.32 -6.60 -7.89
C LYS A 52 -9.55 -7.90 -8.67
N PRO A 53 -8.69 -8.33 -9.62
CA PRO A 53 -8.89 -9.59 -10.35
C PRO A 53 -8.71 -10.83 -9.47
N GLU A 54 -7.77 -10.79 -8.52
CA GLU A 54 -7.47 -11.89 -7.59
C GLU A 54 -8.46 -11.96 -6.42
N GLY A 55 -9.14 -10.84 -6.15
CA GLY A 55 -10.20 -10.72 -5.16
C GLY A 55 -9.87 -9.73 -4.06
N TRP A 56 -10.67 -8.68 -3.95
CA TRP A 56 -10.72 -7.86 -2.71
C TRP A 56 -11.20 -8.66 -1.51
N ILE A 57 -11.98 -9.71 -1.77
CA ILE A 57 -12.48 -10.64 -0.79
C ILE A 57 -12.16 -12.07 -1.24
N SER A 58 -12.23 -13.02 -0.32
CA SER A 58 -12.14 -14.45 -0.63
C SER A 58 -13.25 -15.24 0.05
N PHE A 59 -13.70 -16.31 -0.59
CA PHE A 59 -14.63 -17.27 -0.01
C PHE A 59 -13.89 -18.54 0.39
N GLN A 60 -14.22 -19.12 1.52
CA GLN A 60 -13.65 -20.39 1.98
C GLN A 60 -14.73 -21.21 2.69
N ASN A 61 -14.90 -22.47 2.32
CA ASN A 61 -15.82 -23.38 3.00
C ASN A 61 -15.06 -24.18 4.06
N LEU A 62 -15.47 -24.06 5.33
CA LEU A 62 -14.91 -24.75 6.49
C LEU A 62 -16.03 -25.51 7.21
N ALA A 63 -16.04 -26.83 7.07
CA ALA A 63 -17.07 -27.71 7.63
C ALA A 63 -18.50 -27.25 7.25
N ASP A 64 -19.27 -26.71 8.20
CA ASP A 64 -20.65 -26.23 8.03
C ASP A 64 -20.75 -24.71 7.82
N LYS A 65 -19.61 -24.03 7.68
CA LYS A 65 -19.52 -22.58 7.52
C LYS A 65 -18.91 -22.19 6.17
N GLN A 66 -19.36 -21.05 5.66
CA GLN A 66 -18.70 -20.32 4.59
C GLN A 66 -18.10 -19.05 5.20
N VAL A 67 -16.81 -18.84 5.00
CA VAL A 67 -16.06 -17.69 5.48
C VAL A 67 -15.85 -16.75 4.30
N VAL A 68 -16.22 -15.48 4.49
CA VAL A 68 -15.89 -14.39 3.57
C VAL A 68 -14.81 -13.53 4.24
N SER A 69 -13.61 -13.51 3.67
CA SER A 69 -12.48 -12.75 4.22
C SER A 69 -12.23 -11.47 3.43
N PHE A 70 -12.20 -10.35 4.13
CA PHE A 70 -11.79 -9.03 3.65
C PHE A 70 -10.29 -8.74 3.91
N ALA A 71 -9.53 -9.73 4.39
CA ALA A 71 -8.11 -9.60 4.70
C ALA A 71 -7.25 -9.00 3.58
N PRO A 72 -7.48 -9.28 2.27
CA PRO A 72 -6.68 -8.69 1.20
C PRO A 72 -6.69 -7.15 1.19
N LEU A 73 -7.80 -6.53 1.58
CA LEU A 73 -7.96 -5.07 1.63
C LEU A 73 -7.24 -4.40 2.79
N MET A 74 -6.77 -5.15 3.79
CA MET A 74 -6.23 -4.57 5.03
C MET A 74 -4.86 -3.92 4.86
N SER A 75 -4.16 -4.27 3.78
CA SER A 75 -2.96 -3.55 3.33
C SER A 75 -3.28 -2.11 2.89
N LEU A 76 -4.55 -1.80 2.62
CA LEU A 76 -4.99 -0.50 2.12
C LEU A 76 -5.50 0.45 3.22
N ARG A 77 -5.59 -0.02 4.47
CA ARG A 77 -6.24 0.67 5.60
C ARG A 77 -5.77 2.10 5.87
N CYS A 78 -4.57 2.47 5.41
CA CYS A 78 -4.02 3.81 5.64
C CYS A 78 -4.60 4.91 4.75
N ARG A 79 -5.28 4.56 3.65
CA ARG A 79 -6.03 5.49 2.79
C ARG A 79 -7.48 5.09 2.56
N LEU A 80 -7.84 3.88 2.99
CA LEU A 80 -9.19 3.36 2.91
C LEU A 80 -10.03 3.92 4.06
N LYS A 81 -11.13 4.59 3.72
CA LYS A 81 -12.04 5.21 4.69
C LYS A 81 -13.16 4.25 5.10
N GLU A 82 -13.75 3.58 4.12
CA GLU A 82 -14.91 2.71 4.33
C GLU A 82 -14.93 1.60 3.27
N ILE A 83 -15.39 0.42 3.69
CA ILE A 83 -15.72 -0.69 2.80
C ILE A 83 -17.23 -0.89 2.92
N ARG A 84 -17.96 -0.61 1.84
CA ARG A 84 -19.38 -0.95 1.73
C ARG A 84 -19.52 -2.28 1.01
N TYR A 85 -20.45 -3.11 1.45
CA TYR A 85 -20.74 -4.37 0.76
C TYR A 85 -22.22 -4.72 0.85
N SER A 86 -22.63 -5.71 0.06
CA SER A 86 -23.93 -6.35 0.18
C SER A 86 -23.81 -7.82 -0.22
N VAL A 87 -24.53 -8.68 0.47
CA VAL A 87 -24.61 -10.12 0.22
C VAL A 87 -25.79 -10.41 -0.69
N ASP A 88 -25.55 -11.10 -1.80
CA ASP A 88 -26.58 -11.49 -2.80
C ASP A 88 -27.46 -10.33 -3.29
N SER A 89 -26.94 -9.10 -3.19
CA SER A 89 -27.58 -7.85 -3.59
C SER A 89 -26.51 -6.88 -4.12
N LYS A 90 -26.97 -5.76 -4.70
CA LYS A 90 -26.14 -4.66 -5.22
C LYS A 90 -26.34 -3.34 -4.46
N ASP A 91 -27.06 -3.36 -3.34
CA ASP A 91 -27.49 -2.16 -2.63
C ASP A 91 -26.39 -1.50 -1.78
N LEU A 92 -25.29 -2.21 -1.50
CA LEU A 92 -24.19 -1.73 -0.65
C LEU A 92 -24.67 -1.24 0.74
N ASP A 93 -25.60 -1.99 1.33
CA ASP A 93 -26.29 -1.68 2.57
C ASP A 93 -25.49 -1.97 3.83
N GLU A 94 -24.47 -2.83 3.73
CA GLU A 94 -23.59 -3.19 4.83
C GLU A 94 -22.26 -2.43 4.80
N SER A 95 -21.60 -2.35 5.97
CA SER A 95 -20.28 -1.74 6.12
C SER A 95 -19.33 -2.69 6.85
N PHE A 96 -18.13 -2.87 6.32
CA PHE A 96 -17.07 -3.64 6.96
C PHE A 96 -16.11 -2.70 7.70
N PRO A 97 -15.73 -2.98 8.96
CA PRO A 97 -14.86 -2.11 9.74
C PRO A 97 -13.43 -2.08 9.15
N VAL A 98 -12.91 -0.87 8.96
CA VAL A 98 -11.51 -0.66 8.55
C VAL A 98 -10.66 -0.39 9.80
N PRO A 99 -9.61 -1.21 10.07
CA PRO A 99 -8.71 -0.98 11.20
C PRO A 99 -7.96 0.34 11.10
N LYS A 100 -7.46 0.84 12.25
CA LYS A 100 -6.63 2.04 12.27
C LYS A 100 -5.34 1.85 11.47
N CYS A 101 -4.93 2.89 10.75
CA CYS A 101 -3.64 2.93 10.06
C CYS A 101 -2.45 2.82 11.04
N ASN A 102 -1.53 1.91 10.74
CA ASN A 102 -0.19 1.93 11.33
C ASN A 102 0.73 2.77 10.43
N ARG A 103 1.04 4.00 10.86
CA ARG A 103 1.85 4.94 10.05
C ARG A 103 3.30 4.47 9.85
N GLU A 104 3.83 3.66 10.76
CA GLU A 104 5.20 3.15 10.67
C GLU A 104 5.30 1.99 9.67
N TYR A 105 4.24 1.17 9.59
CA TYR A 105 4.15 0.02 8.70
C TYR A 105 2.83 0.04 7.91
N PRO A 106 2.67 0.97 6.94
CA PRO A 106 1.37 1.25 6.30
C PRO A 106 0.77 0.07 5.54
N PHE A 107 1.60 -0.88 5.10
CA PHE A 107 1.19 -2.07 4.34
C PHE A 107 1.23 -3.37 5.14
N HIS A 108 1.77 -3.36 6.37
CA HIS A 108 1.87 -4.56 7.17
C HIS A 108 0.47 -5.00 7.62
N VAL A 109 0.04 -6.21 7.30
CA VAL A 109 -1.20 -6.79 7.82
C VAL A 109 -0.82 -7.76 8.92
N GLU A 110 -1.37 -7.56 10.11
CA GLU A 110 -1.11 -8.41 11.25
C GLU A 110 -1.62 -9.85 10.98
N PRO A 111 -0.85 -10.89 11.32
CA PRO A 111 -1.31 -12.27 11.17
C PRO A 111 -2.66 -12.48 11.86
N GLN A 112 -3.59 -13.12 11.16
CA GLN A 112 -4.89 -13.46 11.72
C GLN A 112 -4.70 -14.55 12.77
N GLY A 113 -4.86 -14.19 14.04
CA GLY A 113 -4.96 -15.15 15.13
C GLY A 113 -6.29 -15.91 15.08
N LEU A 114 -6.66 -16.52 16.21
CA LEU A 114 -7.96 -17.20 16.33
C LEU A 114 -9.16 -16.25 16.17
N GLU A 115 -8.96 -14.95 16.41
CA GLU A 115 -10.02 -13.94 16.37
C GLU A 115 -10.48 -13.59 14.96
N ARG A 116 -9.67 -13.84 13.94
CA ARG A 116 -9.96 -13.57 12.51
C ARG A 116 -10.79 -12.29 12.26
N PRO A 117 -10.32 -11.11 12.68
CA PRO A 117 -11.10 -9.87 12.66
C PRO A 117 -11.54 -9.42 11.26
N TYR A 118 -10.99 -10.01 10.20
CA TYR A 118 -11.29 -9.66 8.81
C TYR A 118 -12.27 -10.61 8.13
N ASP A 119 -12.81 -11.57 8.87
CA ASP A 119 -13.67 -12.63 8.36
C ASP A 119 -15.11 -12.44 8.82
N ILE A 120 -16.05 -12.74 7.93
CA ILE A 120 -17.48 -12.91 8.25
C ILE A 120 -17.84 -14.37 8.03
N GLU A 121 -18.51 -14.98 9.01
CA GLU A 121 -18.99 -16.35 8.91
C GLU A 121 -20.47 -16.39 8.52
N TYR A 122 -20.76 -17.18 7.51
CA TYR A 122 -22.09 -17.54 7.07
C TYR A 122 -22.28 -19.05 7.15
N ARG A 123 -23.52 -19.52 6.99
CA ARG A 123 -23.76 -20.94 6.75
C ARG A 123 -23.14 -21.34 5.40
N VAL A 124 -22.64 -22.58 5.32
CA VAL A 124 -22.09 -23.11 4.07
C VAL A 124 -23.07 -22.93 2.90
N ASP A 125 -22.54 -22.55 1.74
CA ASP A 125 -23.26 -22.35 0.47
C ASP A 125 -24.41 -21.34 0.50
N THR A 126 -24.41 -20.40 1.45
CA THR A 126 -25.46 -19.35 1.51
C THR A 126 -25.12 -18.09 0.75
N VAL A 127 -23.86 -17.68 0.75
CA VAL A 127 -23.41 -16.49 0.03
C VAL A 127 -23.03 -16.89 -1.39
N GLN A 128 -23.80 -16.42 -2.36
CA GLN A 128 -23.59 -16.69 -3.78
C GLN A 128 -22.83 -15.55 -4.44
N ALA A 129 -22.99 -14.31 -3.98
CA ALA A 129 -22.25 -13.16 -4.47
C ALA A 129 -22.03 -12.09 -3.40
N LEU A 130 -20.95 -11.32 -3.55
CA LEU A 130 -20.75 -10.05 -2.87
C LEU A 130 -20.57 -8.91 -3.86
N ALA A 131 -21.28 -7.80 -3.64
CA ALA A 131 -20.91 -6.50 -4.18
C ALA A 131 -20.05 -5.76 -3.16
N VAL A 132 -18.94 -5.16 -3.58
CA VAL A 132 -18.02 -4.43 -2.71
C VAL A 132 -17.65 -3.08 -3.33
N GLN A 133 -17.66 -2.02 -2.53
CA GLN A 133 -17.18 -0.70 -2.92
C GLN A 133 -16.26 -0.12 -1.84
N LEU A 134 -15.09 0.32 -2.26
CA LEU A 134 -14.12 1.06 -1.44
C LEU A 134 -14.38 2.56 -1.54
N SER A 135 -14.36 3.25 -0.41
CA SER A 135 -14.31 4.71 -0.33
C SER A 135 -12.97 5.16 0.27
N TRP A 136 -12.38 6.20 -0.31
CA TRP A 136 -11.04 6.70 0.03
C TRP A 136 -11.11 7.91 0.97
N ASP A 137 -9.97 8.27 1.56
CA ASP A 137 -9.85 9.40 2.49
C ASP A 137 -10.12 10.77 1.85
N ASP A 138 -9.87 10.91 0.53
CA ASP A 138 -10.26 12.08 -0.28
C ASP A 138 -11.78 12.14 -0.58
N GLY A 139 -12.55 11.13 -0.17
CA GLY A 139 -13.99 11.02 -0.43
C GLY A 139 -14.35 10.43 -1.80
N SER A 140 -13.38 10.14 -2.67
CA SER A 140 -13.60 9.41 -3.90
C SER A 140 -13.99 7.96 -3.63
N LYS A 141 -14.64 7.34 -4.60
CA LYS A 141 -15.10 5.95 -4.52
C LYS A 141 -14.55 5.14 -5.68
N SER A 142 -14.30 3.87 -5.41
CA SER A 142 -14.02 2.88 -6.44
C SER A 142 -15.29 2.47 -7.20
N LYS A 143 -15.09 1.85 -8.36
CA LYS A 143 -16.15 1.07 -9.02
C LYS A 143 -16.59 -0.07 -8.10
N ILE A 144 -17.87 -0.40 -8.15
CA ILE A 144 -18.41 -1.57 -7.45
C ILE A 144 -17.82 -2.82 -8.11
N ALA A 145 -17.16 -3.67 -7.33
CA ALA A 145 -16.68 -4.98 -7.77
C ALA A 145 -17.65 -6.06 -7.32
N TYR A 146 -17.93 -7.01 -8.20
CA TYR A 146 -18.82 -8.16 -7.92
C TYR A 146 -18.00 -9.44 -7.89
N TYR A 147 -18.07 -10.16 -6.78
CA TYR A 147 -17.34 -11.39 -6.55
C TYR A 147 -18.29 -12.54 -6.29
N GLU A 148 -17.96 -13.70 -6.84
CA GLU A 148 -18.64 -14.97 -6.58
C GLU A 148 -17.63 -16.00 -6.03
N PRO A 149 -18.08 -16.96 -5.21
CA PRO A 149 -17.25 -18.08 -4.80
C PRO A 149 -16.87 -18.91 -6.02
N CYS A 150 -15.61 -19.35 -6.08
CA CYS A 150 -15.16 -20.23 -7.15
C CYS A 150 -16.00 -21.52 -7.20
N PRO A 151 -16.28 -22.12 -8.39
CA PRO A 151 -17.19 -23.26 -8.51
C PRO A 151 -16.85 -24.48 -7.64
N ALA A 152 -15.57 -24.65 -7.28
CA ALA A 152 -15.08 -25.70 -6.39
C ALA A 152 -14.45 -25.11 -5.12
N VAL A 153 -15.02 -24.04 -4.57
CA VAL A 153 -14.56 -23.46 -3.31
C VAL A 153 -14.68 -24.49 -2.20
N GLY A 154 -13.57 -24.74 -1.53
CA GLY A 154 -13.47 -25.70 -0.44
C GLY A 154 -12.66 -25.07 0.68
N THR A 155 -11.74 -25.83 1.25
CA THR A 155 -10.83 -25.32 2.28
C THR A 155 -9.77 -24.37 1.74
N ALA A 156 -9.58 -24.28 0.42
CA ALA A 156 -8.72 -23.27 -0.19
C ALA A 156 -9.55 -21.99 -0.46
N PRO A 157 -9.15 -20.82 0.07
CA PRO A 157 -9.88 -19.57 -0.15
C PRO A 157 -9.78 -19.16 -1.63
N CYS A 158 -10.90 -18.73 -2.21
CA CYS A 158 -10.97 -18.33 -3.60
C CYS A 158 -12.16 -17.38 -3.83
N ALA A 159 -11.98 -16.40 -4.71
CA ALA A 159 -13.06 -15.62 -5.30
C ALA A 159 -12.71 -15.36 -6.77
N TYR A 160 -13.72 -15.16 -7.61
CA TYR A 160 -13.49 -14.62 -8.94
C TYR A 160 -14.32 -13.36 -9.16
N LEU A 161 -13.72 -12.40 -9.86
CA LEU A 161 -14.37 -11.17 -10.26
C LEU A 161 -15.33 -11.45 -11.42
N VAL A 162 -16.62 -11.20 -11.20
CA VAL A 162 -17.68 -11.34 -12.22
C VAL A 162 -17.77 -10.09 -13.09
N GLY A 163 -17.48 -8.92 -12.51
CA GLY A 163 -17.49 -7.66 -13.23
C GLY A 163 -17.31 -6.45 -12.31
N SER A 164 -17.32 -5.27 -12.91
CA SER A 164 -17.33 -4.00 -12.18
C SER A 164 -18.28 -2.98 -12.80
N ARG A 165 -18.86 -2.10 -11.98
CA ARG A 165 -19.77 -1.02 -12.41
C ARG A 165 -19.37 0.31 -11.78
N GLU A 166 -19.57 1.40 -12.52
CA GLU A 166 -19.47 2.77 -12.00
C GLU A 166 -20.57 3.11 -11.00
#